data_AF-A0A2G5WG90-F1
#
_entry.id   AF-A0A2G5WG90-F1
#
_cell.length_a   1.000
_cell.length_b   1.000
_cell.length_c   1.000
_cell.angle_alpha   90.00
_cell.angle_beta   90.00
_cell.angle_gamma   90.00
#
_symmetry.space_group_name_H-M   'P 1'
#
loop_
_entity.id
_entity.type
_entity.pdbx_description
1 polymer ?
#
loop_
_entity_poly.entity_id
_entity_poly.type
_entity_poly.pdbx_seq_one_letter_code
_entity_poly.pdbx_strand_id
1 'polypeptide(L)'
;MDGLIFNQLTVIIIGYEDTATKAVVFPEKINGVSVKHIGNHTFYEKGLTSIVIPDGVKSIDVSAFAGYPFYLGEDGEFHLKADVTLNELGSVVIPDSIESIGEAVFANSCLNSITLSSNISSIGIGCL
;
A
#
# COMPACT_ATOMS: atom_id res chain seq x y z
N MET A 1 -7.81 9.79 -14.82
CA MET A 1 -7.65 9.70 -13.36
C MET A 1 -7.18 8.29 -13.08
N ASP A 2 -6.09 8.19 -12.34
CA ASP A 2 -5.08 7.14 -12.50
C ASP A 2 -5.44 5.90 -11.69
N GLY A 3 -6.68 5.42 -11.81
CA GLY A 3 -7.22 4.26 -11.08
C GLY A 3 -7.50 4.48 -9.59
N LEU A 4 -7.09 5.60 -8.99
CA LEU A 4 -7.26 5.87 -7.56
C LEU A 4 -8.72 6.20 -7.20
N ILE A 5 -9.26 5.51 -6.19
CA ILE A 5 -10.54 5.82 -5.56
C ILE A 5 -10.27 6.64 -4.30
N PHE A 6 -10.76 7.88 -4.27
CA PHE A 6 -10.47 8.83 -3.20
C PHE A 6 -11.74 9.30 -2.49
N ASN A 7 -11.74 9.18 -1.16
CA ASN A 7 -12.77 9.77 -0.32
C ASN A 7 -12.35 11.18 0.10
N GLN A 8 -13.01 12.19 -0.47
CA GLN A 8 -12.71 13.61 -0.21
C GLN A 8 -13.04 14.07 1.21
N LEU A 9 -14.01 13.42 1.88
CA LEU A 9 -14.40 13.78 3.24
C LEU A 9 -13.36 13.31 4.25
N THR A 10 -12.86 12.09 4.07
CA THR A 10 -11.88 11.49 4.98
C THR A 10 -10.44 11.71 4.54
N VAL A 11 -10.21 12.27 3.35
CA VAL A 11 -8.90 12.50 2.73
C VAL A 11 -8.05 11.21 2.59
N ILE A 12 -8.73 10.09 2.32
CA ILE A 12 -8.15 8.74 2.22
C ILE A 12 -8.28 8.23 0.78
N ILE A 13 -7.21 7.67 0.23
CA ILE A 13 -7.30 6.78 -0.94
C ILE A 13 -7.78 5.43 -0.44
N ILE A 14 -8.94 4.98 -0.90
CA ILE A 14 -9.64 3.79 -0.38
C ILE A 14 -9.65 2.62 -1.36
N GLY A 15 -9.09 2.81 -2.56
CA GLY A 15 -8.98 1.76 -3.55
C GLY A 15 -8.16 2.16 -4.76
N TYR A 16 -7.80 1.15 -5.55
CA TYR A 16 -7.07 1.30 -6.80
C TYR A 16 -7.58 0.27 -7.83
N GLU A 17 -8.10 0.74 -8.95
CA GLU A 17 -8.75 -0.08 -9.98
C GLU A 17 -7.93 -0.23 -11.27
N ASP A 18 -6.84 0.51 -11.40
CA ASP A 18 -5.94 0.34 -12.55
C ASP A 18 -5.17 -0.98 -12.42
N THR A 19 -5.28 -1.80 -13.46
CA THR A 19 -4.67 -3.13 -13.55
C THR A 19 -3.52 -3.18 -14.55
N ALA A 20 -3.39 -2.15 -15.40
CA ALA A 20 -2.36 -2.05 -16.41
C ALA A 20 -1.07 -1.46 -15.83
N THR A 21 -1.19 -0.47 -14.95
CA THR A 21 -0.03 0.22 -14.37
C THR A 21 0.57 -0.57 -13.22
N LYS A 22 1.90 -0.69 -13.23
CA LYS A 22 2.69 -1.38 -12.20
C LYS A 22 3.55 -0.41 -11.38
N ALA A 23 3.56 0.87 -11.71
CA ALA A 23 4.27 1.92 -10.97
C ALA A 23 3.28 3.03 -10.58
N VAL A 24 3.06 3.22 -9.29
CA VAL A 24 2.09 4.21 -8.79
C VAL A 24 2.83 5.44 -8.28
N VAL A 25 2.56 6.58 -8.90
CA VAL A 25 2.94 7.89 -8.37
C VAL A 25 1.70 8.50 -7.73
N PHE A 26 1.73 8.66 -6.42
CA PHE A 26 0.60 9.20 -5.68
C PHE A 26 0.55 10.73 -5.85
N PRO A 27 -0.61 11.30 -6.19
CA PRO A 27 -0.75 12.74 -6.29
C PRO A 27 -0.85 13.38 -4.90
N GLU A 28 -0.26 14.55 -4.71
CA GLU A 28 -0.44 15.35 -3.48
C GLU A 28 -1.90 15.76 -3.26
N LYS A 29 -2.64 15.95 -4.36
CA LYS A 29 -4.04 16.39 -4.36
C LYS A 29 -4.87 15.66 -5.39
N ILE A 30 -6.10 15.34 -5.03
CA ILE A 30 -7.12 14.80 -5.93
C ILE A 30 -8.31 15.77 -5.90
N ASN A 31 -8.65 16.33 -7.07
CA ASN A 31 -9.71 17.34 -7.22
C ASN A 31 -9.52 18.55 -6.27
N GLY A 32 -8.28 19.01 -6.09
CA GLY A 32 -7.93 20.14 -5.24
C GLY A 32 -7.83 19.84 -3.74
N VAL A 33 -8.21 18.64 -3.31
CA VAL A 33 -8.15 18.21 -1.91
C VAL A 33 -6.87 17.42 -1.67
N SER A 34 -6.14 17.76 -0.62
CA SER A 34 -4.91 17.05 -0.24
C SER A 34 -5.18 15.62 0.21
N VAL A 35 -4.40 14.68 -0.33
CA VAL A 35 -4.39 13.30 0.14
C VAL A 35 -3.62 13.24 1.44
N LYS A 36 -4.19 12.59 2.46
CA LYS A 36 -3.54 12.46 3.78
C LYS A 36 -3.32 11.02 4.21
N HIS A 37 -4.10 10.07 3.69
CA HIS A 37 -3.98 8.68 4.12
C HIS A 37 -4.11 7.72 2.94
N ILE A 38 -3.42 6.59 3.06
CA ILE A 38 -3.58 5.44 2.19
C ILE A 38 -4.31 4.38 3.00
N GLY A 39 -5.54 4.06 2.59
CA GLY A 39 -6.44 3.21 3.35
C GLY A 39 -6.10 1.72 3.26
N ASN A 40 -6.82 0.95 4.07
CA ASN A 40 -6.67 -0.50 4.18
C ASN A 40 -6.78 -1.18 2.81
N HIS A 41 -5.87 -2.10 2.53
CA HIS A 41 -5.87 -2.95 1.32
C HIS A 41 -5.90 -2.20 -0.03
N THR A 42 -5.59 -0.90 -0.05
CA THR A 42 -5.77 -0.06 -1.26
C THR A 42 -5.05 -0.62 -2.50
N PHE A 43 -3.81 -1.09 -2.33
CA PHE A 43 -2.95 -1.65 -3.37
C PHE A 43 -2.63 -3.12 -3.14
N TYR A 44 -3.53 -3.82 -2.46
CA TYR A 44 -3.40 -5.23 -2.18
C TYR A 44 -3.38 -6.06 -3.48
N GLU A 45 -2.35 -6.88 -3.67
CA GLU A 45 -2.17 -7.79 -4.83
C GLU A 45 -2.31 -7.12 -6.22
N LYS A 46 -1.76 -5.91 -6.38
CA LYS A 46 -1.85 -5.15 -7.64
C LYS A 46 -0.70 -5.42 -8.62
N GLY A 47 0.34 -6.11 -8.18
CA GLY A 47 1.56 -6.33 -8.98
C GLY A 47 2.43 -5.10 -9.09
N LEU A 48 2.41 -4.22 -8.11
CA LEU A 48 3.21 -3.00 -8.15
C LEU A 48 4.70 -3.34 -8.05
N THR A 49 5.48 -2.71 -8.92
CA THR A 49 6.95 -2.77 -8.95
C THR A 49 7.59 -1.51 -8.39
N SER A 50 6.82 -0.42 -8.27
CA SER A 50 7.30 0.84 -7.71
C SER A 50 6.14 1.65 -7.14
N ILE A 51 6.41 2.35 -6.04
CA ILE A 51 5.52 3.34 -5.44
C ILE A 51 6.31 4.60 -5.11
N VAL A 52 5.69 5.75 -5.35
CA VAL A 52 6.20 7.05 -4.92
C VAL A 52 5.12 7.72 -4.07
N ILE A 53 5.33 7.73 -2.75
CA ILE A 53 4.43 8.36 -1.78
C ILE A 53 4.80 9.84 -1.68
N PRO A 54 3.88 10.79 -1.98
CA PRO A 54 4.17 12.20 -1.98
C PRO A 54 4.26 12.75 -0.56
N ASP A 55 4.92 13.88 -0.47
CA ASP A 55 4.94 14.67 0.74
C ASP A 55 3.52 15.09 1.11
N GLY A 56 3.15 14.87 2.36
CA GLY A 56 1.85 15.25 2.91
C GLY A 56 0.91 14.09 3.23
N VAL A 57 1.21 12.88 2.76
CA VAL A 57 0.60 11.65 3.32
C VAL A 57 1.12 11.48 4.74
N LYS A 58 0.21 11.20 5.67
CA LYS A 58 0.42 11.09 7.11
C LYS A 58 0.38 9.67 7.63
N SER A 59 -0.44 8.81 7.03
CA SER A 59 -0.47 7.39 7.40
C SER A 59 -0.63 6.46 6.19
N ILE A 60 -0.12 5.25 6.37
CA ILE A 60 -0.38 4.10 5.52
C ILE A 60 -1.06 3.05 6.38
N ASP A 61 -2.29 2.70 6.06
CA ASP A 61 -3.11 1.83 6.89
C ASP A 61 -2.91 0.35 6.52
N VAL A 62 -3.64 -0.53 7.20
CA VAL A 62 -3.38 -1.98 7.27
C VAL A 62 -3.30 -2.62 5.88
N SER A 63 -2.22 -3.39 5.66
CA SER A 63 -2.00 -4.20 4.45
C SER A 63 -2.13 -3.42 3.13
N ALA A 64 -1.92 -2.10 3.15
CA ALA A 64 -2.17 -1.24 1.99
C ALA A 64 -1.40 -1.69 0.74
N PHE A 65 -0.20 -2.27 0.88
CA PHE A 65 0.63 -2.76 -0.23
C PHE A 65 0.94 -4.26 -0.11
N ALA A 66 0.21 -5.00 0.73
CA ALA A 66 0.48 -6.40 0.97
C ALA A 66 0.09 -7.29 -0.22
N GLY A 67 0.64 -8.49 -0.24
CA GLY A 67 0.10 -9.61 -1.01
C GLY A 67 0.01 -10.86 -0.15
N TYR A 68 -1.03 -11.68 -0.30
CA TYR A 68 -1.02 -13.02 0.29
C TYR A 68 -1.38 -14.04 -0.78
N PRO A 69 -0.43 -14.89 -1.18
CA PRO A 69 -0.66 -15.90 -2.20
C PRO A 69 -1.50 -17.07 -1.67
N PHE A 70 -2.14 -16.93 -0.51
CA PHE A 70 -2.86 -18.00 0.17
C PHE A 70 -4.34 -17.65 0.36
N TYR A 71 -5.18 -18.67 0.40
CA TYR A 71 -6.55 -18.59 0.92
C TYR A 71 -6.85 -19.83 1.77
N LEU A 72 -7.80 -19.70 2.71
CA LEU A 72 -8.29 -20.83 3.48
C LEU A 72 -9.32 -21.60 2.63
N GLY A 73 -9.02 -22.85 2.30
CA GLY A 73 -9.92 -23.73 1.57
C GLY A 73 -11.07 -24.24 2.44
N GLU A 74 -12.08 -24.83 1.81
CA GLU A 74 -13.20 -25.46 2.52
C GLU A 74 -12.77 -26.71 3.31
N ASP A 75 -11.63 -27.30 2.96
CA ASP A 75 -10.97 -28.39 3.69
C ASP A 75 -10.28 -27.92 4.98
N GLY A 76 -10.26 -26.60 5.23
CA GLY A 76 -9.59 -26.00 6.39
C GLY A 76 -8.08 -25.87 6.22
N GLU A 77 -7.53 -26.13 5.03
CA GLU A 77 -6.11 -25.98 4.73
C GLU A 77 -5.82 -24.66 3.99
N PHE A 78 -4.59 -24.17 4.09
CA PHE A 78 -4.15 -23.02 3.31
C PHE A 78 -3.68 -23.46 1.93
N HIS A 79 -4.30 -22.91 0.89
CA HIS A 79 -3.98 -23.20 -0.50
C HIS A 79 -3.29 -22.03 -1.16
N LEU A 80 -2.33 -22.32 -2.04
CA LEU A 80 -1.74 -21.31 -2.92
C LEU A 80 -2.75 -20.91 -4.00
N LYS A 81 -2.94 -19.61 -4.18
CA LYS A 81 -3.66 -19.05 -5.32
C LYS A 81 -2.86 -19.35 -6.60
N ALA A 82 -3.49 -20.01 -7.57
CA ALA A 82 -2.85 -20.40 -8.82
C ALA A 82 -2.32 -19.19 -9.63
N ASP A 83 -3.06 -18.08 -9.62
CA ASP A 83 -2.75 -16.86 -10.36
C ASP A 83 -2.59 -15.65 -9.41
N VAL A 84 -1.69 -15.75 -8.43
CA VAL A 84 -1.39 -14.60 -7.55
C VAL A 84 -0.50 -13.59 -8.26
N THR A 85 -0.88 -12.32 -8.21
CA THR A 85 0.00 -11.20 -8.56
C THR A 85 0.47 -10.52 -7.27
N LEU A 86 1.70 -10.84 -6.85
CA LEU A 86 2.31 -10.18 -5.69
C LEU A 86 2.89 -8.83 -6.09
N ASN A 87 2.93 -7.90 -5.13
CA ASN A 87 3.71 -6.68 -5.30
C ASN A 87 5.20 -7.03 -5.22
N GLU A 88 6.00 -6.45 -6.11
CA GLU A 88 7.44 -6.67 -6.24
C GLU A 88 8.17 -5.33 -6.14
N LEU A 89 7.97 -4.63 -5.02
CA LEU A 89 8.34 -3.21 -4.89
C LEU A 89 9.85 -2.97 -4.90
N GLY A 90 10.66 -3.99 -4.58
CA GLY A 90 12.12 -3.90 -4.56
C GLY A 90 12.63 -2.94 -3.47
N SER A 91 12.57 -1.64 -3.69
CA SER A 91 12.96 -0.63 -2.71
C SER A 91 11.83 0.38 -2.46
N VAL A 92 11.54 0.66 -1.19
CA VAL A 92 10.56 1.68 -0.79
C VAL A 92 11.22 2.75 0.07
N VAL A 93 10.91 4.01 -0.21
CA VAL A 93 11.28 5.16 0.62
C VAL A 93 10.02 5.70 1.28
N ILE A 94 10.00 5.71 2.61
CA ILE A 94 8.91 6.32 3.39
C ILE A 94 9.26 7.79 3.65
N PRO A 95 8.46 8.75 3.15
CA PRO A 95 8.77 10.17 3.28
C PRO A 95 8.62 10.67 4.71
N ASP A 96 9.25 11.81 5.00
CA ASP A 96 9.28 12.44 6.32
C ASP A 96 7.91 12.86 6.85
N SER A 97 6.92 12.97 5.97
CA SER A 97 5.55 13.34 6.35
C SER A 97 4.77 12.22 7.02
N ILE A 98 5.19 10.95 6.87
CA ILE A 98 4.51 9.79 7.44
C ILE A 98 4.78 9.71 8.94
N GLU A 99 3.70 9.65 9.71
CA GLU A 99 3.71 9.61 11.18
C GLU A 99 3.39 8.21 11.69
N SER A 100 2.64 7.41 10.92
CA SER A 100 2.28 6.03 11.27
C SER A 100 2.20 5.09 10.06
N ILE A 101 2.61 3.85 10.29
CA ILE A 101 2.49 2.74 9.34
C ILE A 101 1.71 1.61 10.02
N GLY A 102 0.68 1.11 9.35
CA GLY A 102 -0.22 0.08 9.85
C GLY A 102 0.42 -1.32 9.91
N GLU A 103 -0.39 -2.28 10.33
CA GLU A 103 -0.01 -3.70 10.36
C GLU A 103 0.14 -4.24 8.92
N ALA A 104 1.12 -5.13 8.73
CA ALA A 104 1.28 -5.91 7.49
C ALA A 104 1.38 -5.09 6.18
N VAL A 105 1.72 -3.80 6.24
CA VAL A 105 1.66 -2.88 5.08
C VAL A 105 2.40 -3.40 3.85
N PHE A 106 3.58 -3.99 4.01
CA PHE A 106 4.40 -4.54 2.93
C PHE A 106 4.59 -6.06 3.03
N ALA A 107 3.70 -6.76 3.73
CA ALA A 107 3.78 -8.21 3.87
C ALA A 107 3.74 -8.90 2.49
N ASN A 108 4.75 -9.73 2.23
CA ASN A 108 5.02 -10.42 0.96
C ASN A 108 5.05 -9.49 -0.28
N SER A 109 5.58 -8.27 -0.13
CA SER A 109 5.75 -7.31 -1.24
C SER A 109 7.15 -7.34 -1.89
N CYS A 110 7.90 -8.44 -1.69
CA CYS A 110 9.25 -8.69 -2.21
C CYS A 110 10.20 -7.49 -2.06
N LEU A 111 10.26 -6.91 -0.85
CA LEU A 111 11.17 -5.80 -0.54
C LEU A 111 12.60 -6.29 -0.32
N ASN A 112 13.53 -5.69 -1.05
CA ASN A 112 14.98 -5.78 -0.83
C ASN A 112 15.47 -4.73 0.18
N SER A 113 14.84 -3.56 0.21
CA SER A 113 15.21 -2.48 1.12
C SER A 113 14.03 -1.56 1.41
N ILE A 114 13.95 -1.07 2.65
CA ILE A 114 13.06 0.01 3.01
C ILE A 114 13.84 1.10 3.74
N THR A 115 13.68 2.35 3.32
CA THR A 115 14.20 3.51 4.03
C THR A 115 13.06 4.13 4.83
N LEU A 116 13.22 4.12 6.14
CA LEU A 116 12.25 4.70 7.08
C LEU A 116 12.64 6.14 7.41
N SER A 117 11.64 7.02 7.45
CA SER A 117 11.76 8.37 8.00
C SER A 117 11.96 8.32 9.52
N SER A 118 12.69 9.30 10.06
CA SER A 118 12.88 9.46 11.51
C SER A 118 11.64 9.98 12.25
N ASN A 119 10.63 10.45 11.52
CA ASN A 119 9.42 11.06 12.10
C ASN A 119 8.31 10.04 12.40
N ILE A 120 8.50 8.77 12.02
CA ILE A 120 7.52 7.72 12.25
C ILE A 120 7.43 7.44 13.75
N SER A 121 6.25 7.65 14.32
CA SER A 121 5.96 7.42 15.74
C SER A 121 5.44 6.01 16.05
N SER A 122 4.91 5.31 15.03
CA SER A 122 4.33 3.97 15.18
C SER A 122 4.48 3.15 13.91
N ILE A 123 4.85 1.88 14.08
CA ILE A 123 4.94 0.87 13.02
C ILE A 123 4.17 -0.36 13.50
N GLY A 124 3.21 -0.79 12.70
CA GLY A 124 2.41 -1.99 12.99
C GLY A 124 3.21 -3.28 12.90
N ILE A 125 2.70 -4.31 13.56
CA ILE A 125 3.29 -5.65 13.57
C ILE A 125 3.34 -6.19 12.13
N GLY A 126 4.41 -6.92 11.80
CA GLY A 126 4.54 -7.57 10.49
C GLY A 126 4.56 -6.62 9.29
N CYS A 127 4.81 -5.33 9.49
CA CYS A 127 4.87 -4.32 8.44
C CYS A 127 5.75 -4.72 7.24
N LEU A 128 6.82 -5.49 7.49
CA LEU A 128 7.82 -5.95 6.52
C LEU A 128 7.70 -7.46 6.27
#